data_AF-A0A2S6R3W9-F1
#
_entry.id   AF-A0A2S6R3W9-F1
#
_cell.length_a   1.000
_cell.length_b   1.000
_cell.length_c   1.000
_cell.angle_alpha   90.00
_cell.angle_beta   90.00
_cell.angle_gamma   90.00
#
_symmetry.space_group_name_H-M   'P 1'
#
loop_
_entity.id
_entity.type
_entity.pdbx_description
1 polymer ?
#
loop_
_entity_poly.entity_id
_entity_poly.type
_entity_poly.pdbx_seq_one_letter_code
_entity_poly.pdbx_strand_id
1 'polypeptide(L)' 'MVVRSARDLRYMPVVIGDACGTTQPLQDQTLAQFNDCEAPVVSTSAAVNALASQS' A
#
# COMPACT_ATOMS: atom_id res chain seq x y z
N MET A 1 -8.77 9.81 -3.05
CA MET A 1 -7.68 8.99 -2.48
C MET A 1 -8.24 7.61 -2.15
N VAL A 2 -7.92 6.58 -2.93
CA VAL A 2 -8.60 5.27 -2.89
C VAL A 2 -8.36 4.50 -1.59
N VAL A 3 -7.14 4.59 -1.03
CA VAL A 3 -6.78 3.90 0.23
C VAL A 3 -7.69 4.34 1.39
N ARG A 4 -7.91 5.65 1.55
CA ARG A 4 -8.83 6.19 2.56
C ARG A 4 -10.26 5.71 2.35
N SER A 5 -10.76 5.82 1.12
CA SER A 5 -12.12 5.36 0.80
C SER A 5 -12.32 3.87 1.05
N ALA A 6 -11.30 3.03 0.85
CA ALA A 6 -11.38 1.61 1.19
C ALA A 6 -11.54 1.38 2.70
N ARG A 7 -10.85 2.16 3.54
CA ARG A 7 -11.01 2.11 5.00
C ARG A 7 -12.40 2.59 5.43
N ASP A 8 -12.91 3.65 4.83
CA ASP A 8 -14.26 4.16 5.08
C ASP A 8 -15.32 3.08 4.79
N LEU A 9 -15.06 2.24 3.78
CA LEU A 9 -15.88 1.08 3.41
C LEU A 9 -15.58 -0.19 4.24
N ARG A 10 -14.81 -0.07 5.34
CA ARG A 10 -14.40 -1.17 6.24
C ARG A 10 -13.54 -2.26 5.60
N TYR A 11 -12.90 -2.00 4.46
CA TYR A 11 -11.84 -2.86 3.96
C TYR A 11 -10.53 -2.68 4.73
N MET A 12 -9.65 -3.67 4.64
CA MET A 12 -8.26 -3.60 5.13
C MET A 12 -7.31 -3.48 3.92
N PRO A 13 -7.02 -2.25 3.45
CA PRO A 13 -6.15 -2.06 2.29
C PRO A 13 -4.69 -2.39 2.61
N VAL A 14 -3.98 -2.88 1.60
CA VAL A 14 -2.52 -3.02 1.55
C VAL A 14 -2.04 -2.29 0.31
N VAL A 15 -1.01 -1.47 0.42
CA VAL A 15 -0.45 -0.71 -0.70
C VAL A 15 0.79 -1.41 -1.23
N ILE A 16 0.83 -1.66 -2.54
CA ILE A 16 2.00 -2.23 -3.21
C ILE A 16 2.90 -1.10 -3.70
N GLY A 17 3.90 -0.74 -2.89
CA GLY A 17 4.67 0.49 -3.06
C GLY A 17 5.51 0.55 -4.33
N ASP A 18 6.03 -0.59 -4.77
CA ASP A 18 6.82 -0.73 -6.01
C ASP A 18 5.96 -0.82 -7.28
N ALA A 19 4.65 -1.04 -7.14
CA ALA A 19 3.68 -1.00 -8.24
C ALA A 19 2.97 0.36 -8.36
N CYS A 20 3.19 1.28 -7.41
CA CYS A 20 2.55 2.58 -7.36
C CYS A 20 3.54 3.70 -7.69
N GLY A 21 3.15 4.62 -8.57
CA GLY A 21 3.96 5.80 -8.92
C GLY A 21 3.19 7.10 -8.69
N THR A 22 3.89 8.12 -8.19
CA THR A 22 3.42 9.50 -8.10
C THR A 22 4.49 10.46 -8.64
N THR A 23 4.14 11.74 -8.74
CA THR A 23 5.04 12.79 -9.21
C THR A 23 6.27 12.92 -8.30
N GLN A 24 7.45 12.93 -8.88
CA GLN A 24 8.67 13.24 -8.14
C GLN A 24 8.71 14.73 -7.76
N PRO A 25 9.23 15.08 -6.56
CA PRO A 25 9.92 14.23 -5.58
C PRO A 25 9.01 13.64 -4.49
N LEU A 26 7.69 13.68 -4.64
CA LEU A 26 6.74 13.33 -3.57
C LEU A 26 6.57 11.82 -3.33
N GLN A 27 7.17 10.96 -4.15
CA GLN A 27 7.03 9.49 -4.07
C GLN A 27 7.29 8.96 -2.66
N ASP A 28 8.48 9.20 -2.13
CA ASP A 28 8.91 8.62 -0.86
C ASP A 28 8.09 9.15 0.32
N GLN A 29 7.76 10.45 0.28
CA GLN A 29 6.91 11.08 1.29
C GLN A 29 5.49 10.52 1.26
N THR A 30 4.94 10.28 0.07
CA THR A 30 3.58 9.75 -0.09
C THR A 30 3.50 8.30 0.39
N LEU A 31 4.50 7.47 0.06
CA LEU A 31 4.57 6.09 0.54
C LEU A 31 4.74 6.04 2.07
N ALA A 32 5.59 6.90 2.65
CA ALA A 32 5.74 6.98 4.11
C ALA A 32 4.43 7.36 4.80
N GLN A 33 3.72 8.37 4.30
CA GLN A 33 2.41 8.77 4.84
C GLN A 33 1.37 7.65 4.77
N PHE A 34 1.36 6.87 3.69
CA PHE A 34 0.46 5.71 3.63
C PHE A 34 0.81 4.68 4.69
N ASN A 35 2.09 4.32 4.81
CA ASN A 35 2.53 3.32 5.76
C ASN A 35 2.24 3.70 7.22
N ASP A 36 2.42 4.98 7.56
CA ASP A 36 2.26 5.46 8.93
C ASP A 36 0.80 5.66 9.34
N CYS A 37 -0.05 6.12 8.42
CA CYS A 37 -1.40 6.61 8.76
C CYS A 37 -2.55 5.81 8.17
N GLU A 38 -2.34 5.13 7.04
CA GLU A 38 -3.44 4.63 6.21
C GLU A 38 -3.45 3.11 6.07
N ALA A 39 -2.35 2.53 5.59
CA ALA A 39 -2.27 1.14 5.18
C ALA A 39 -0.80 0.70 5.11
N PRO A 40 -0.50 -0.56 5.46
CA PRO A 40 0.85 -1.09 5.29
C PRO A 40 1.27 -1.01 3.82
N VAL A 41 2.48 -0.50 3.60
CA VAL A 41 3.12 -0.46 2.27
C VAL A 41 4.09 -1.63 2.18
N VAL A 42 3.90 -2.50 1.19
CA VAL A 42 4.73 -3.68 0.96
C VAL A 42 5.25 -3.72 -0.48
N SER A 43 6.28 -4.51 -0.74
CA SER A 43 6.71 -4.81 -2.11
C SER A 43 5.79 -5.83 -2.76
N THR A 44 5.77 -5.85 -4.10
CA THR A 44 5.04 -6.85 -4.88
C THR A 44 5.49 -8.25 -4.50
N SER A 45 6.80 -8.46 -4.30
CA SER A 45 7.36 -9.75 -3.89
C SER A 45 6.87 -10.22 -2.51
N ALA A 46 6.79 -9.32 -1.53
CA ALA A 46 6.28 -9.66 -0.20
C ALA A 46 4.80 -10.03 -0.24
N ALA A 47 3.99 -9.32 -1.04
CA ALA A 47 2.58 -9.62 -1.22
C ALA A 47 2.35 -10.99 -1.88
N VAL A 48 3.10 -11.32 -2.94
CA VAL A 48 3.01 -12.62 -3.60
C VAL A 48 3.40 -13.76 -2.65
N ASN A 49 4.48 -13.60 -1.88
CA ASN A 49 4.89 -14.60 -0.90
C ASN A 49 3.82 -14.82 0.19
N ALA A 50 3.19 -13.75 0.67
CA ALA A 50 2.13 -13.83 1.68
C ALA A 50 0.86 -14.52 1.16
N LEU A 51 0.56 -14.41 -0.13
CA LEU A 51 -0.53 -15.15 -0.78
C LEU A 51 -0.16 -16.62 -0.97
N ALA A 52 1.06 -16.90 -1.40
CA ALA A 52 1.56 -18.25 -1.59
C ALA A 52 1.67 -19.04 -0.27
N SER A 53 1.88 -18.38 0.87
CA SER A 53 1.89 -19.04 2.19
C SER A 53 0.50 -19.38 2.74
N GLN A 54 -0.57 -18.96 2.06
CA GLN A 54 -1.96 -19.23 2.48
C GLN A 54 -2.59 -20.43 1.76
N SER A 55 -1.88 -21.03 0.80
CA SER A 55 -2.28 -22.27 0.10
C SER A 55 -1.67 -23.51 0.75
#